data_AF-A0A0F4LIB6-F1
#
_entry.id   AF-A0A0F4LIB6-F1
#
_cell.length_a   1.000
_cell.length_b   1.000
_cell.length_c   1.000
_cell.angle_alpha   90.00
_cell.angle_beta   90.00
_cell.angle_gamma   90.00
#
_symmetry.space_group_name_H-M   'P 1'
#
loop_
_entity.id
_entity.type
_entity.pdbx_description
1 polymer ?
#
loop_
_entity_poly.entity_id
_entity_poly.type
_entity_poly.pdbx_seq_one_letter_code
_entity_poly.pdbx_strand_id
1 'polypeptide(L)'
;MTDFLSKINQLDDQLNIEQVHHQVKEINDIISIVSQKQVFKKAPQKLGFLPDIAEEICASLSQTDIKHFRTINQLIDNLRQFLSINFGVWSLPNLQTARAIKDCLNIKSGLEIMAGNAYWSKALSDVGVKMIVTDNLDWSKTSNTGSKSFMPVAHFDAAQAVEIFDNVDLIICSWAPNFGNSDTKVVSTWQKLNTTSHLLFIGEKNGATNSEAFWQKGLVHHSKELKQINQTFPSFDFINEHIFEIAHEI
;
A
#
# COMPACT_ATOMS: atom_id res chain seq x y z
N MET A 1 19.18 -5.11 -4.90
CA MET A 1 19.11 -3.63 -4.96
C MET A 1 19.91 -3.05 -6.12
N THR A 2 21.21 -3.36 -6.27
CA THR A 2 22.09 -2.72 -7.28
C THR A 2 21.62 -2.93 -8.72
N ASP A 3 21.05 -4.09 -9.07
CA ASP A 3 20.69 -4.40 -10.46
C ASP A 3 19.48 -3.62 -10.98
N PHE A 4 18.38 -3.54 -10.22
CA PHE A 4 17.17 -2.81 -10.64
C PHE A 4 17.44 -1.31 -10.84
N LEU A 5 17.98 -0.63 -9.82
CA LEU A 5 18.23 0.80 -9.88
C LEU A 5 19.35 1.14 -10.88
N SER A 6 20.42 0.34 -10.95
CA SER A 6 21.46 0.57 -11.96
C SER A 6 20.89 0.42 -13.36
N LYS A 7 20.05 -0.59 -13.59
CA LYS A 7 19.49 -0.85 -14.92
C LYS A 7 18.50 0.23 -15.35
N ILE A 8 17.61 0.67 -14.46
CA ILE A 8 16.61 1.67 -14.79
C ILE A 8 17.26 3.04 -15.07
N ASN A 9 18.23 3.45 -14.26
CA ASN A 9 18.96 4.71 -14.49
C ASN A 9 19.83 4.65 -15.76
N GLN A 10 20.47 3.50 -16.03
CA GLN A 10 21.22 3.33 -17.28
C GLN A 10 20.31 3.44 -18.53
N LEU A 11 19.11 2.85 -18.49
CA LEU A 11 18.16 2.93 -19.61
C LEU A 11 17.60 4.34 -19.78
N ASP A 12 17.36 5.06 -18.67
CA ASP A 12 16.94 6.46 -18.68
C ASP A 12 17.98 7.35 -19.39
N ASP A 13 19.24 7.26 -18.98
CA ASP A 13 20.36 8.00 -19.57
C ASP A 13 20.52 7.71 -21.08
N GLN A 14 20.24 6.47 -21.50
CA GLN A 14 20.33 6.05 -22.90
C GLN A 14 19.16 6.55 -23.75
N LEU A 15 17.94 6.52 -23.22
CA LEU A 15 16.74 6.90 -23.96
C LEU A 15 16.57 8.41 -24.05
N ASN A 16 16.94 9.14 -22.98
CA ASN A 16 16.82 10.60 -22.89
C ASN A 16 15.42 11.12 -23.28
N ILE A 17 14.37 10.44 -22.78
CA ILE A 17 12.97 10.79 -23.00
C ILE A 17 12.46 11.47 -21.71
N GLU A 18 12.02 12.72 -21.80
CA GLU A 18 11.60 13.51 -20.62
C GLU A 18 10.56 12.81 -19.74
N GLN A 19 9.54 12.19 -20.37
CA GLN A 19 8.50 11.48 -19.64
C GLN A 19 9.03 10.24 -18.89
N VAL A 20 10.02 9.55 -19.47
CA VAL A 20 10.70 8.41 -18.81
C VAL A 20 11.52 8.93 -17.64
N HIS A 21 12.29 10.00 -17.84
CA HIS A 21 13.12 10.61 -16.81
C HIS A 21 12.33 11.03 -15.57
N HIS A 22 11.15 11.63 -15.77
CA HIS A 22 10.27 11.99 -14.65
C HIS A 22 9.84 10.77 -13.82
N GLN A 23 9.48 9.66 -14.46
CA GLN A 23 9.08 8.44 -13.75
C GLN A 23 10.27 7.76 -13.05
N VAL A 24 11.44 7.74 -13.68
CA VAL A 24 12.66 7.19 -13.08
C VAL A 24 13.10 8.00 -11.87
N LYS A 25 13.00 9.33 -11.92
CA LYS A 25 13.24 10.18 -10.76
C LYS A 25 12.28 9.86 -9.62
N GLU A 26 10.98 9.75 -9.89
CA GLU A 26 9.98 9.36 -8.88
C GLU A 26 10.30 7.99 -8.26
N ILE A 27 10.71 7.01 -9.07
CA ILE A 27 11.15 5.69 -8.60
C ILE A 27 12.36 5.78 -7.66
N ASN A 28 13.37 6.56 -8.03
CA ASN A 28 14.55 6.78 -7.19
C ASN A 28 14.16 7.44 -5.86
N ASP A 29 13.27 8.42 -5.88
CA ASP A 29 12.77 9.10 -4.69
C ASP A 29 11.97 8.15 -3.79
N ILE A 30 11.10 7.31 -4.38
CA ILE A 30 10.36 6.25 -3.65
C ILE A 30 11.32 5.30 -2.94
N ILE A 31 12.30 4.75 -3.67
CA ILE A 31 13.23 3.79 -3.09
C ILE A 31 14.12 4.45 -2.03
N SER A 32 14.55 5.68 -2.25
CA SER A 32 15.32 6.45 -1.27
C SER A 32 14.56 6.62 0.05
N ILE A 33 13.30 7.09 -0.01
CA ILE A 33 12.45 7.30 1.17
C ILE A 33 12.19 5.98 1.91
N VAL A 34 11.78 4.93 1.19
CA VAL A 34 11.46 3.62 1.76
C VAL A 34 12.71 2.98 2.40
N SER A 35 13.88 3.07 1.74
CA SER A 35 15.13 2.51 2.28
C SER A 35 15.59 3.19 3.57
N GLN A 36 15.26 4.46 3.75
CA GLN A 36 15.53 5.24 4.95
C GLN A 36 14.44 5.09 6.03
N LYS A 37 13.43 4.24 5.78
CA LYS A 37 12.26 4.04 6.64
C LYS A 37 11.48 5.33 6.94
N GLN A 38 11.51 6.27 6.00
CA GLN A 38 10.76 7.52 6.07
C GLN A 38 9.38 7.36 5.41
N VAL A 39 8.47 8.29 5.70
CA VAL A 39 7.12 8.33 5.11
C VAL A 39 7.03 9.53 4.16
N PHE A 40 6.37 9.33 3.01
CA PHE A 40 6.17 10.39 2.03
C PHE A 40 5.31 11.53 2.59
N LYS A 41 5.58 12.78 2.18
CA LYS A 41 4.71 13.92 2.56
C LYS A 41 3.34 13.86 1.89
N LYS A 42 3.29 13.38 0.64
CA LYS A 42 2.10 13.20 -0.21
C LYS A 42 2.24 11.88 -0.97
N ALA A 43 1.15 11.36 -1.53
CA ALA A 43 1.22 10.17 -2.36
C ALA A 43 2.20 10.36 -3.54
N PRO A 44 2.93 9.29 -3.93
CA PRO A 44 3.76 9.32 -5.13
C PRO A 44 2.96 9.61 -6.40
N GLN A 45 3.64 10.09 -7.43
CA GLN A 45 3.03 10.25 -8.75
C GLN A 45 2.66 8.90 -9.36
N LYS A 46 1.65 8.90 -10.25
CA LYS A 46 1.30 7.70 -11.00
C LYS A 46 2.41 7.34 -11.97
N LEU A 47 2.82 6.08 -11.91
CA LEU A 47 3.82 5.44 -12.76
C LEU A 47 3.15 4.55 -13.80
N GLY A 48 3.94 4.18 -14.81
CA GLY A 48 3.53 3.44 -15.98
C GLY A 48 3.05 4.37 -17.10
N PHE A 49 3.04 3.83 -18.32
CA PHE A 49 2.48 4.51 -19.48
C PHE A 49 1.16 3.85 -19.89
N LEU A 50 0.17 4.67 -20.29
CA LEU A 50 -1.01 4.14 -20.97
C LEU A 50 -0.60 3.58 -22.35
N PRO A 51 -1.34 2.58 -22.89
CA PRO A 51 -0.96 1.94 -24.15
C PRO A 51 -0.79 2.91 -25.33
N ASP A 52 -1.68 3.89 -25.44
CA ASP A 52 -1.64 4.94 -26.47
C ASP A 52 -0.39 5.84 -26.34
N ILE A 53 -0.06 6.25 -25.12
CA ILE A 53 1.16 7.05 -24.85
C ILE A 53 2.42 6.22 -25.16
N ALA A 54 2.45 4.95 -24.76
CA ALA A 54 3.57 4.06 -25.04
C ALA A 54 3.77 3.84 -26.55
N GLU A 55 2.68 3.71 -27.32
CA GLU A 55 2.71 3.63 -28.78
C GLU A 55 3.23 4.92 -29.42
N GLU A 56 2.77 6.09 -28.95
CA GLU A 56 3.23 7.40 -29.43
C GLU A 56 4.74 7.57 -29.21
N ILE A 57 5.23 7.25 -28.01
CA ILE A 57 6.68 7.26 -27.73
C ILE A 57 7.41 6.34 -28.71
N CYS A 58 6.96 5.08 -28.85
CA CYS A 58 7.59 4.10 -29.72
C CYS A 58 7.63 4.52 -31.20
N ALA A 59 6.63 5.25 -31.68
CA ALA A 59 6.56 5.70 -33.08
C ALA A 59 7.73 6.64 -33.47
N SER A 60 8.32 7.32 -32.49
CA SER A 60 9.45 8.24 -32.70
C SER A 60 10.83 7.61 -32.52
N LEU A 61 10.90 6.34 -32.09
CA LEU A 61 12.12 5.68 -31.65
C LEU A 61 12.72 4.73 -32.69
N SER A 62 14.03 4.52 -32.60
CA SER A 62 14.71 3.45 -33.35
C SER A 62 14.29 2.07 -32.84
N GLN A 63 14.49 1.01 -33.63
CA GLN A 63 14.18 -0.36 -33.19
C GLN A 63 14.95 -0.79 -31.92
N THR A 64 16.17 -0.27 -31.72
CA THR A 64 16.94 -0.50 -30.49
C THR A 64 16.31 0.23 -29.31
N ASP A 65 15.94 1.50 -29.50
CA ASP A 65 15.35 2.31 -28.44
C ASP A 65 13.95 1.85 -28.06
N ILE A 66 13.17 1.30 -29.01
CA ILE A 66 11.89 0.64 -28.69
C ILE A 66 12.11 -0.54 -27.72
N LYS A 67 13.17 -1.34 -27.91
CA LYS A 67 13.48 -2.45 -26.99
C LYS A 67 13.89 -1.94 -25.61
N HIS A 68 14.70 -0.88 -25.56
CA HIS A 68 15.09 -0.24 -24.30
C HIS A 68 13.87 0.38 -23.60
N PHE A 69 13.01 1.08 -24.33
CA PHE A 69 11.77 1.67 -23.83
C PHE A 69 10.83 0.60 -23.25
N ARG A 70 10.61 -0.51 -23.96
CA ARG A 70 9.81 -1.63 -23.44
C ARG A 70 10.40 -2.22 -22.16
N THR A 71 11.73 -2.32 -22.08
CA THR A 71 12.41 -2.84 -20.89
C THR A 71 12.25 -1.89 -19.70
N ILE A 72 12.46 -0.58 -19.89
CA ILE A 72 12.28 0.39 -18.80
C ILE A 72 10.81 0.49 -18.38
N ASN A 73 9.85 0.43 -19.31
CA ASN A 73 8.43 0.42 -18.98
C ASN A 73 8.08 -0.81 -18.11
N GLN A 74 8.60 -1.99 -18.46
CA GLN A 74 8.42 -3.18 -17.64
C GLN A 74 9.06 -3.04 -16.24
N LEU A 75 10.22 -2.38 -16.12
CA LEU A 75 10.85 -2.11 -14.82
C LEU A 75 10.01 -1.15 -13.98
N ILE A 76 9.43 -0.11 -14.59
CA ILE A 76 8.51 0.82 -13.94
C ILE A 76 7.30 0.07 -13.37
N ASP A 77 6.65 -0.78 -14.19
CA ASP A 77 5.49 -1.58 -13.78
C ASP A 77 5.83 -2.59 -12.66
N ASN A 78 7.09 -3.03 -12.59
CA ASN A 78 7.57 -3.96 -11.57
C ASN A 78 8.02 -3.31 -10.25
N LEU A 79 7.88 -1.98 -10.09
CA LEU A 79 8.31 -1.30 -8.87
C LEU A 79 7.69 -1.90 -7.60
N ARG A 80 6.37 -2.17 -7.59
CA ARG A 80 5.71 -2.74 -6.39
C ARG A 80 6.29 -4.11 -6.02
N GLN A 81 6.58 -4.95 -7.01
CA GLN A 81 7.24 -6.24 -6.77
C GLN A 81 8.66 -6.04 -6.23
N PHE A 82 9.40 -5.06 -6.75
CA PHE A 82 10.70 -4.70 -6.20
C PHE A 82 10.59 -4.27 -4.73
N LEU A 83 9.60 -3.43 -4.39
CA LEU A 83 9.37 -2.95 -3.03
C LEU A 83 8.98 -4.08 -2.06
N SER A 84 8.12 -5.01 -2.48
CA SER A 84 7.71 -6.13 -1.64
C SER A 84 8.88 -7.07 -1.35
N ILE A 85 9.69 -7.40 -2.35
CA ILE A 85 10.84 -8.31 -2.20
C ILE A 85 11.97 -7.68 -1.38
N ASN A 86 12.25 -6.38 -1.58
CA ASN A 86 13.42 -5.73 -0.97
C ASN A 86 13.10 -5.03 0.36
N PHE A 87 11.85 -4.63 0.58
CA PHE A 87 11.43 -3.89 1.77
C PHE A 87 10.20 -4.47 2.48
N GLY A 88 9.54 -5.51 1.95
CA GLY A 88 8.30 -6.04 2.55
C GLY A 88 7.18 -5.00 2.58
N VAL A 89 7.11 -4.17 1.55
CA VAL A 89 6.15 -3.08 1.41
C VAL A 89 5.28 -3.34 0.19
N TRP A 90 3.98 -3.38 0.40
CA TRP A 90 3.00 -3.55 -0.68
C TRP A 90 2.17 -2.30 -0.93
N SER A 91 1.96 -1.43 0.06
CA SER A 91 1.24 -0.16 -0.08
C SER A 91 2.11 1.00 0.39
N LEU A 92 1.99 2.17 -0.24
CA LEU A 92 2.82 3.35 0.03
C LEU A 92 2.00 4.43 0.78
N PRO A 93 1.97 4.40 2.13
CA PRO A 93 1.35 5.46 2.91
C PRO A 93 2.04 6.79 2.72
N ASN A 94 1.31 7.87 2.99
CA ASN A 94 1.85 9.21 3.05
C ASN A 94 1.23 10.00 4.20
N LEU A 95 1.94 11.03 4.65
CA LEU A 95 1.54 11.86 5.80
C LEU A 95 0.27 12.68 5.52
N GLN A 96 -0.03 13.00 4.27
CA GLN A 96 -1.28 13.71 3.94
C GLN A 96 -2.49 12.79 4.16
N THR A 97 -2.43 11.54 3.69
CA THR A 97 -3.49 10.54 3.92
C THR A 97 -3.59 10.14 5.38
N ALA A 98 -2.47 9.93 6.07
CA ALA A 98 -2.49 9.61 7.49
C ALA A 98 -3.16 10.74 8.32
N ARG A 99 -2.88 12.01 7.99
CA ARG A 99 -3.60 13.15 8.61
C ARG A 99 -5.07 13.17 8.24
N ALA A 100 -5.42 12.92 6.97
CA ALA A 100 -6.82 12.86 6.56
C ALA A 100 -7.60 11.78 7.31
N ILE A 101 -7.05 10.57 7.46
CA ILE A 101 -7.66 9.49 8.27
C ILE A 101 -7.87 9.97 9.71
N LYS A 102 -6.81 10.51 10.32
CA LYS A 102 -6.84 11.01 11.69
C LYS A 102 -7.93 12.07 11.90
N ASP A 103 -7.95 13.09 11.04
CA ASP A 103 -8.78 14.27 11.25
C ASP A 103 -10.23 14.04 10.82
N CYS A 104 -10.46 13.37 9.68
CA CYS A 104 -11.81 13.08 9.18
C CYS A 104 -12.57 12.06 10.03
N LEU A 105 -11.87 11.09 10.64
CA LEU A 105 -12.48 10.05 11.47
C LEU A 105 -12.20 10.26 12.98
N ASN A 106 -11.55 11.35 13.37
CA ASN A 106 -11.20 11.68 14.76
C ASN A 106 -10.43 10.57 15.50
N ILE A 107 -9.47 9.93 14.81
CA ILE A 107 -8.66 8.82 15.34
C ILE A 107 -7.55 9.33 16.25
N LYS A 108 -7.39 8.73 17.43
CA LYS A 108 -6.27 9.00 18.35
C LYS A 108 -5.44 7.75 18.64
N SER A 109 -6.05 6.58 18.50
CA SER A 109 -5.47 5.28 18.73
C SER A 109 -5.89 4.31 17.65
N GLY A 110 -5.01 3.37 17.32
CA GLY A 110 -5.34 2.35 16.33
C GLY A 110 -4.61 1.05 16.49
N LEU A 111 -5.16 0.01 15.88
CA LEU A 111 -4.58 -1.31 15.71
C LEU A 111 -4.36 -1.54 14.21
N GLU A 112 -3.13 -1.82 13.80
CA GLU A 112 -2.86 -2.40 12.49
C GLU A 112 -2.79 -3.93 12.62
N ILE A 113 -3.60 -4.62 11.82
CA ILE A 113 -3.60 -6.08 11.67
C ILE A 113 -3.08 -6.47 10.30
N MET A 114 -2.42 -7.62 10.21
CA MET A 114 -1.70 -8.04 8.99
C MET A 114 -0.74 -6.95 8.51
N ALA A 115 -0.04 -6.32 9.47
CA ALA A 115 0.72 -5.10 9.22
C ALA A 115 1.92 -5.29 8.28
N GLY A 116 2.34 -6.53 8.02
CA GLY A 116 3.60 -6.81 7.34
C GLY A 116 4.75 -6.09 8.05
N ASN A 117 5.42 -5.18 7.35
CA ASN A 117 6.49 -4.35 7.91
C ASN A 117 6.03 -3.04 8.57
N ALA A 118 4.73 -2.84 8.82
CA ALA A 118 4.17 -1.75 9.63
C ALA A 118 4.32 -0.33 9.04
N TYR A 119 4.32 -0.21 7.71
CA TYR A 119 4.56 1.10 7.09
C TYR A 119 3.39 2.07 7.32
N TRP A 120 2.14 1.59 7.29
CA TRP A 120 0.96 2.42 7.60
C TRP A 120 0.92 2.84 9.07
N SER A 121 1.24 1.94 10.01
CA SER A 121 1.41 2.31 11.41
C SER A 121 2.46 3.39 11.63
N LYS A 122 3.58 3.35 10.88
CA LYS A 122 4.60 4.41 10.92
C LYS A 122 4.02 5.75 10.49
N ALA A 123 3.28 5.79 9.39
CA ALA A 123 2.66 7.02 8.89
C ALA A 123 1.61 7.59 9.84
N LEU A 124 0.75 6.75 10.42
CA LEU A 124 -0.25 7.14 11.42
C LEU A 124 0.42 7.63 12.73
N SER A 125 1.49 6.96 13.16
CA SER A 125 2.27 7.37 14.33
C SER A 125 2.96 8.72 14.12
N ASP A 126 3.51 8.98 12.94
CA ASP A 126 4.16 10.25 12.59
C ASP A 126 3.21 11.46 12.60
N VAL A 127 1.90 11.21 12.50
CA VAL A 127 0.86 12.25 12.62
C VAL A 127 0.17 12.26 13.99
N GLY A 128 0.69 11.46 14.94
CA GLY A 128 0.30 11.46 16.35
C GLY A 128 -0.79 10.46 16.75
N VAL A 129 -1.08 9.45 15.93
CA VAL A 129 -1.97 8.34 16.31
C VAL A 129 -1.16 7.30 17.09
N LYS A 130 -1.67 6.85 18.24
CA LYS A 130 -1.03 5.77 19.01
C LYS A 130 -1.33 4.40 18.37
N MET A 131 -0.35 3.81 17.70
CA MET A 131 -0.53 2.54 16.99
C MET A 131 -0.07 1.32 17.80
N ILE A 132 -0.92 0.29 17.82
CA ILE A 132 -0.57 -1.09 18.13
C ILE A 132 -0.41 -1.82 16.79
N VAL A 133 0.66 -2.59 16.64
CA VAL A 133 1.00 -3.21 15.36
C VAL A 133 1.10 -4.71 15.51
N THR A 134 0.32 -5.43 14.70
CA THR A 134 0.23 -6.89 14.77
C THR A 134 0.29 -7.56 13.41
N ASP A 135 0.92 -8.73 13.37
CA ASP A 135 1.00 -9.58 12.20
C ASP A 135 1.27 -11.03 12.63
N ASN A 136 0.86 -12.02 11.83
CA ASN A 136 1.16 -13.42 12.12
C ASN A 136 2.60 -13.80 11.73
N LEU A 137 3.34 -12.91 11.06
CA LEU A 137 4.72 -13.05 10.62
C LEU A 137 4.98 -14.30 9.75
N ASP A 138 3.96 -14.94 9.20
CA ASP A 138 4.15 -16.17 8.41
C ASP A 138 4.93 -15.89 7.12
N TRP A 139 4.69 -14.73 6.51
CA TRP A 139 5.42 -14.26 5.33
C TRP A 139 6.90 -13.95 5.62
N SER A 140 7.25 -13.66 6.88
CA SER A 140 8.64 -13.38 7.27
C SER A 140 9.54 -14.61 7.26
N LYS A 141 8.95 -15.82 7.39
CA LYS A 141 9.70 -17.09 7.39
C LYS A 141 10.42 -17.36 6.08
N THR A 142 9.90 -16.81 4.99
CA THR A 142 10.44 -16.95 3.63
C THR A 142 10.95 -15.63 3.05
N SER A 143 10.91 -14.54 3.82
CA SER A 143 11.29 -13.20 3.38
C SER A 143 12.45 -12.62 4.20
N ASN A 144 13.47 -12.13 3.49
CA ASN A 144 14.62 -11.45 4.11
C ASN A 144 14.28 -10.08 4.72
N THR A 145 13.04 -9.60 4.56
CA THR A 145 12.62 -8.25 4.98
C THR A 145 11.84 -8.23 6.29
N GLY A 146 11.42 -9.39 6.82
CA GLY A 146 10.61 -9.46 8.04
C GLY A 146 11.30 -9.00 9.32
N SER A 147 12.63 -8.92 9.33
CA SER A 147 13.42 -8.32 10.42
C SER A 147 13.61 -6.80 10.28
N LYS A 148 13.10 -6.19 9.20
CA LYS A 148 13.34 -4.79 8.84
C LYS A 148 12.09 -3.93 8.93
N SER A 149 11.19 -4.23 9.87
CA SER A 149 9.96 -3.47 10.07
C SER A 149 10.21 -1.98 10.35
N PHE A 150 9.24 -1.14 9.97
CA PHE A 150 9.23 0.31 10.20
C PHE A 150 8.87 0.64 11.65
N MET A 151 8.13 -0.25 12.31
CA MET A 151 7.81 -0.22 13.73
C MET A 151 7.88 -1.64 14.32
N PRO A 152 8.03 -1.81 15.64
CA PRO A 152 7.92 -3.12 16.28
C PRO A 152 6.56 -3.77 16.00
N VAL A 153 6.58 -5.04 15.58
CA VAL A 153 5.37 -5.81 15.25
C VAL A 153 5.22 -6.95 16.26
N ALA A 154 4.05 -7.02 16.91
CA ALA A 154 3.73 -8.11 17.82
C ALA A 154 3.10 -9.29 17.06
N HIS A 155 3.45 -10.51 17.46
CA HIS A 155 2.98 -11.72 16.80
C HIS A 155 1.58 -12.10 17.27
N PHE A 156 0.57 -11.85 16.42
CA PHE A 156 -0.83 -12.21 16.69
C PHE A 156 -1.55 -12.62 15.39
N ASP A 157 -2.48 -13.58 15.49
CA ASP A 157 -3.51 -13.77 14.46
C ASP A 157 -4.36 -12.51 14.36
N ALA A 158 -4.79 -12.14 13.15
CA ALA A 158 -5.51 -10.89 12.92
C ALA A 158 -6.83 -10.82 13.71
N ALA A 159 -7.62 -11.90 13.72
CA ALA A 159 -8.87 -11.93 14.49
C ALA A 159 -8.60 -11.93 15.99
N GLN A 160 -7.57 -12.63 16.45
CA GLN A 160 -7.16 -12.61 17.86
C GLN A 160 -6.73 -11.20 18.32
N ALA A 161 -5.98 -10.47 17.49
CA ALA A 161 -5.58 -9.10 17.78
C ALA A 161 -6.80 -8.18 17.95
N VAL A 162 -7.81 -8.33 17.09
CA VAL A 162 -9.07 -7.58 17.20
C VAL A 162 -9.81 -7.88 18.51
N GLU A 163 -9.81 -9.13 18.99
CA GLU A 163 -10.42 -9.50 20.28
C GLU A 163 -9.68 -8.93 21.49
N ILE A 164 -8.35 -8.83 21.42
CA ILE A 164 -7.51 -8.38 22.54
C ILE A 164 -7.45 -6.85 22.61
N PHE A 165 -7.44 -6.18 21.46
CA PHE A 165 -7.22 -4.74 21.33
C PHE A 165 -8.45 -4.04 20.72
N ASP A 166 -9.63 -4.34 21.25
CA ASP A 166 -10.93 -3.81 20.79
C ASP A 166 -11.18 -2.34 21.18
N ASN A 167 -10.49 -1.85 22.21
CA ASN A 167 -10.59 -0.50 22.73
C ASN A 167 -9.63 0.49 22.02
N VAL A 168 -9.84 0.66 20.72
CA VAL A 168 -9.13 1.63 19.86
C VAL A 168 -10.11 2.39 18.98
N ASP A 169 -9.71 3.56 18.46
CA ASP A 169 -10.57 4.33 17.56
C ASP A 169 -10.59 3.74 16.13
N LEU A 170 -9.50 3.08 15.73
CA LEU A 170 -9.28 2.55 14.38
C LEU A 170 -8.70 1.14 14.41
N ILE A 171 -9.27 0.22 13.63
CA ILE A 171 -8.62 -1.01 13.20
C ILE A 171 -8.36 -0.88 11.70
N ILE A 172 -7.11 -1.08 11.28
CA ILE A 172 -6.70 -0.96 9.88
C ILE A 172 -6.00 -2.23 9.42
N CYS A 173 -6.38 -2.73 8.25
CA CYS A 173 -5.72 -3.84 7.58
C CYS A 173 -5.12 -3.37 6.26
N SER A 174 -3.80 -3.38 6.19
CA SER A 174 -3.06 -2.89 5.03
C SER A 174 -2.66 -4.06 4.14
N TRP A 175 -3.39 -4.28 3.04
CA TRP A 175 -3.05 -5.29 2.04
C TRP A 175 -3.20 -6.75 2.51
N ALA A 176 -4.42 -7.10 2.93
CA ALA A 176 -4.76 -8.51 3.23
C ALA A 176 -4.54 -9.39 1.97
N PRO A 177 -3.95 -10.59 2.11
CA PRO A 177 -3.85 -11.52 1.00
C PRO A 177 -5.22 -11.82 0.39
N ASN A 178 -5.27 -12.01 -0.93
CA ASN A 178 -6.50 -12.34 -1.64
C ASN A 178 -6.90 -13.83 -1.58
N PHE A 179 -6.21 -14.61 -0.75
CA PHE A 179 -6.45 -16.02 -0.52
C PHE A 179 -6.72 -16.27 0.97
N GLY A 180 -7.40 -17.40 1.25
CA GLY A 180 -7.83 -17.73 2.61
C GLY A 180 -9.07 -16.97 3.03
N ASN A 181 -9.28 -16.84 4.34
CA ASN A 181 -10.49 -16.27 4.94
C ASN A 181 -10.22 -15.33 6.12
N SER A 182 -8.96 -14.97 6.37
CA SER A 182 -8.58 -14.19 7.56
C SER A 182 -9.25 -12.81 7.60
N ASP A 183 -9.44 -12.18 6.44
CA ASP A 183 -10.18 -10.93 6.30
C ASP A 183 -11.66 -11.05 6.69
N THR A 184 -12.36 -12.09 6.23
CA THR A 184 -13.75 -12.33 6.60
C THR A 184 -13.91 -12.70 8.07
N LYS A 185 -12.91 -13.40 8.64
CA LYS A 185 -12.85 -13.72 10.07
C LYS A 185 -12.71 -12.45 10.89
N VAL A 186 -11.77 -11.56 10.53
CA VAL A 186 -11.58 -10.23 11.14
C VAL A 186 -12.89 -9.46 11.15
N VAL A 187 -13.55 -9.33 10.00
CA VAL A 187 -14.83 -8.62 9.91
C VAL A 187 -15.87 -9.24 10.84
N SER A 188 -16.01 -10.57 10.84
CA SER A 188 -17.00 -11.24 11.69
C SER A 188 -16.70 -11.10 13.18
N THR A 189 -15.42 -11.07 13.56
CA THR A 189 -14.98 -10.87 14.93
C THR A 189 -15.24 -9.45 15.37
N TRP A 190 -14.83 -8.46 14.58
CA TRP A 190 -15.10 -7.04 14.83
C TRP A 190 -16.60 -6.76 14.97
N GLN A 191 -17.43 -7.33 14.09
CA GLN A 191 -18.89 -7.19 14.17
C GLN A 191 -19.48 -7.81 15.46
N LYS A 192 -18.95 -8.94 15.95
CA LYS A 192 -19.42 -9.57 17.19
C LYS A 192 -19.08 -8.79 18.45
N LEU A 193 -17.96 -8.07 18.45
CA LEU A 193 -17.50 -7.29 19.60
C LEU A 193 -18.33 -6.00 19.79
N ASN A 194 -19.10 -5.59 18.78
CA ASN A 194 -19.92 -4.38 18.82
C ASN A 194 -19.13 -3.12 19.22
N THR A 195 -17.91 -2.97 18.66
CA THR A 195 -17.00 -1.88 19.00
C THR A 195 -17.41 -0.59 18.29
N THR A 196 -17.01 0.56 18.82
CA THR A 196 -17.16 1.85 18.12
C THR A 196 -15.99 2.18 17.19
N SER A 197 -15.03 1.27 17.04
CA SER A 197 -13.84 1.50 16.21
C SER A 197 -14.20 1.55 14.73
N HIS A 198 -13.53 2.40 13.95
CA HIS A 198 -13.58 2.32 12.49
C HIS A 198 -12.83 1.08 12.03
N LEU A 199 -13.37 0.33 11.07
CA LEU A 199 -12.66 -0.78 10.43
C LEU A 199 -12.31 -0.41 8.99
N LEU A 200 -11.01 -0.20 8.73
CA LEU A 200 -10.48 0.16 7.41
C LEU A 200 -9.69 -0.99 6.78
N PHE A 201 -9.87 -1.16 5.48
CA PHE A 201 -9.04 -2.02 4.64
C PHE A 201 -8.39 -1.21 3.52
N ILE A 202 -7.11 -1.44 3.28
CA ILE A 202 -6.37 -0.80 2.18
C ILE A 202 -6.05 -1.86 1.14
N GLY A 203 -6.49 -1.65 -0.08
CA GLY A 203 -6.31 -2.61 -1.15
C GLY A 203 -7.07 -2.28 -2.43
N GLU A 204 -7.23 -3.27 -3.28
CA GLU A 204 -7.94 -3.21 -4.55
C GLU A 204 -9.17 -4.13 -4.52
N LYS A 205 -10.35 -3.54 -4.73
CA LYS A 205 -11.61 -4.29 -4.81
C LYS A 205 -11.59 -5.24 -6.00
N ASN A 206 -11.87 -6.52 -5.75
CA ASN A 206 -11.90 -7.59 -6.77
C ASN A 206 -10.57 -7.74 -7.55
N GLY A 207 -9.44 -7.47 -6.90
CA GLY A 207 -8.11 -7.53 -7.52
C GLY A 207 -7.07 -8.19 -6.64
N ALA A 208 -5.97 -7.49 -6.38
CA ALA A 208 -4.80 -8.04 -5.71
C ALA A 208 -4.97 -8.33 -4.20
N THR A 209 -6.02 -7.82 -3.55
CA THR A 209 -6.17 -7.87 -2.08
C THR A 209 -7.54 -8.38 -1.66
N ASN A 210 -7.58 -8.94 -0.45
CA ASN A 210 -8.76 -9.52 0.19
C ASN A 210 -9.40 -10.66 -0.63
N SER A 211 -9.99 -11.62 0.07
CA SER A 211 -10.69 -12.74 -0.53
C SER A 211 -11.90 -12.27 -1.34
N GLU A 212 -12.29 -13.06 -2.34
CA GLU A 212 -13.55 -12.84 -3.06
C GLU A 212 -14.74 -12.80 -2.11
N ALA A 213 -14.75 -13.68 -1.09
CA ALA A 213 -15.81 -13.73 -0.08
C ALA A 213 -15.93 -12.43 0.73
N PHE A 214 -14.84 -11.69 0.94
CA PHE A 214 -14.88 -10.37 1.58
C PHE A 214 -15.60 -9.35 0.69
N TRP A 215 -15.22 -9.27 -0.58
CA TRP A 215 -15.80 -8.30 -1.51
C TRP A 215 -17.28 -8.57 -1.82
N GLN A 216 -17.69 -9.83 -1.91
CA GLN A 216 -19.06 -10.22 -2.24
C GLN A 216 -20.07 -9.91 -1.12
N LYS A 217 -19.62 -9.70 0.12
CA LYS A 217 -20.53 -9.33 1.22
C LYS A 217 -21.08 -7.91 1.09
N GLY A 218 -20.50 -7.05 0.23
CA GLY A 218 -21.03 -5.70 0.00
C GLY A 218 -20.96 -4.78 1.23
N LEU A 219 -20.01 -5.01 2.14
CA LEU A 219 -19.93 -4.32 3.44
C LEU A 219 -19.27 -2.94 3.39
N VAL A 220 -18.93 -2.44 2.20
CA VAL A 220 -18.21 -1.18 2.07
C VAL A 220 -19.15 -0.03 2.41
N HIS A 221 -18.84 0.70 3.47
CA HIS A 221 -19.48 1.95 3.84
C HIS A 221 -18.97 3.09 2.95
N HIS A 222 -19.87 3.98 2.57
CA HIS A 222 -19.55 5.15 1.75
C HIS A 222 -19.90 6.42 2.52
N SER A 223 -18.87 7.18 2.90
CA SER A 223 -19.00 8.44 3.63
C SER A 223 -18.31 9.59 2.88
N LYS A 224 -18.63 10.85 3.24
CA LYS A 224 -17.95 12.01 2.66
C LYS A 224 -16.49 12.08 3.12
N GLU A 225 -16.28 11.68 4.37
CA GLU A 225 -15.02 11.54 5.07
C GLU A 225 -14.12 10.54 4.33
N LEU A 226 -14.62 9.34 4.01
CA LEU A 226 -13.86 8.34 3.26
C LEU A 226 -13.51 8.81 1.84
N LYS A 227 -14.41 9.57 1.19
CA LYS A 227 -14.13 10.17 -0.11
C LYS A 227 -13.00 11.20 -0.03
N GLN A 228 -13.00 12.06 1.00
CA GLN A 228 -11.93 13.03 1.24
C GLN A 228 -10.59 12.35 1.53
N ILE A 229 -10.60 11.28 2.33
CA ILE A 229 -9.42 10.47 2.61
C ILE A 229 -8.85 9.89 1.30
N ASN A 230 -9.67 9.22 0.48
CA ASN A 230 -9.21 8.62 -0.77
C ASN A 230 -8.69 9.64 -1.80
N GLN A 231 -9.17 10.89 -1.79
CA GLN A 231 -8.60 11.95 -2.64
C GLN A 231 -7.13 12.25 -2.36
N THR A 232 -6.64 11.93 -1.16
CA THR A 232 -5.24 12.11 -0.79
C THR A 232 -4.39 10.86 -1.06
N PHE A 233 -5.01 9.77 -1.49
CA PHE A 233 -4.40 8.46 -1.67
C PHE A 233 -4.60 7.92 -3.10
N PRO A 234 -4.10 8.63 -4.14
CA PRO A 234 -4.08 8.09 -5.49
C PRO A 234 -3.13 6.89 -5.58
N SER A 235 -3.51 5.91 -6.41
CA SER A 235 -2.65 4.78 -6.72
C SER A 235 -1.43 5.23 -7.53
N PHE A 236 -0.24 4.72 -7.16
CA PHE A 236 1.02 5.05 -7.84
C PHE A 236 1.32 4.15 -9.03
N ASP A 237 0.61 3.05 -9.23
CA ASP A 237 0.77 2.13 -10.36
C ASP A 237 -0.59 1.69 -10.92
N PHE A 238 -0.64 0.56 -11.63
CA PHE A 238 -1.87 0.05 -12.24
C PHE A 238 -2.84 -0.58 -11.25
N ILE A 239 -2.41 -0.90 -10.02
CA ILE A 239 -3.31 -1.45 -8.99
C ILE A 239 -4.19 -0.32 -8.47
N ASN A 240 -5.51 -0.51 -8.55
CA ASN A 240 -6.49 0.50 -8.16
C ASN A 240 -6.70 0.54 -6.63
N GLU A 241 -5.62 0.83 -5.92
CA GLU A 241 -5.57 0.82 -4.45
C GLU A 241 -6.37 1.97 -3.84
N HIS A 242 -7.24 1.63 -2.88
CA HIS A 242 -8.13 2.51 -2.16
C HIS A 242 -8.20 2.13 -0.68
N ILE A 243 -8.71 3.06 0.12
CA ILE A 243 -9.10 2.82 1.51
C ILE A 243 -10.62 2.57 1.53
N PHE A 244 -11.01 1.44 2.09
CA PHE A 244 -12.40 1.03 2.28
C PHE A 244 -12.74 1.02 3.75
N GLU A 245 -13.88 1.60 4.10
CA GLU A 245 -14.46 1.49 5.44
C GLU A 245 -15.51 0.39 5.44
N ILE A 246 -15.55 -0.43 6.50
CA ILE A 246 -16.48 -1.55 6.63
C ILE A 246 -17.63 -1.17 7.56
N ALA A 247 -18.85 -1.41 7.10
CA ALA A 247 -20.06 -1.17 7.86
C ALA A 247 -20.23 -2.20 8.98
N HIS A 248 -20.69 -1.73 10.14
CA HIS A 248 -20.93 -2.59 11.30
C HIS A 248 -22.12 -3.53 11.10
N GLU A 249 -23.13 -3.13 10.32
CA GLU A 249 -24.34 -3.89 10.00
C GLU A 249 -24.75 -3.70 8.52
N ILE A 250 -25.41 -4.71 7.93
CA ILE A 250 -26.25 -4.60 6.72
C ILE A 250 -27.70 -4.60 7.18
#